data_AF-A0A833PC09-F1
#
_entry.id   AF-A0A833PC09-F1
#
_cell.length_a   1.000
_cell.length_b   1.000
_cell.length_c   1.000
_cell.angle_alpha   90.00
_cell.angle_beta   90.00
_cell.angle_gamma   90.00
#
_symmetry.space_group_name_H-M   'P 1'
#
loop_
_entity.id
_entity.type
_entity.pdbx_description
1 polymer ?
#
loop_
_entity_poly.entity_id
_entity_poly.type
_entity_poly.pdbx_seq_one_letter_code
_entity_poly.pdbx_strand_id
1 'polypeptide(L)'
;MEGTVQNKERIWNTRRHAKQLKVDMARKYTDGVVIPTQDIIKVLETLITPGDRVVLEGNNQKQADFLSRSLAQTNASVLHDLHMIMPNVVLSAGFMADRHGNIYTGPSTEDSPALIEPAAFSDGIVIVQVNELVDDVQDLPRVDIPASWVDFVVVADKPFYIEPLFTRDPKHIKSVHVLMAMMAIRGIYERHNVQSLNHGIGFNTAAIELILPTYGESLGLKGKICRNWTLNPHPTLIPAIETG
;
A
#
# COMPACT_ATOMS: atom_id res chain seq x y z
N MET A 1 23.33 43.22 -37.38
CA MET A 1 23.72 42.47 -36.16
C MET A 1 22.65 41.42 -35.94
N GLU A 2 22.81 40.26 -36.58
CA GLU A 2 21.93 39.11 -36.35
C GLU A 2 22.38 38.43 -35.05
N GLY A 3 21.59 38.61 -34.00
CA GLY A 3 21.78 37.89 -32.74
C GLY A 3 21.40 36.43 -32.95
N THR A 4 22.40 35.57 -33.06
CA THR A 4 22.23 34.12 -33.02
C THR A 4 21.67 33.73 -31.65
N VAL A 5 20.39 33.37 -31.60
CA VAL A 5 19.80 32.70 -30.44
C VAL A 5 20.49 31.34 -30.34
N GLN A 6 21.47 31.22 -29.44
CA GLN A 6 22.08 29.92 -29.11
C GLN A 6 20.97 29.02 -28.55
N ASN A 7 20.49 28.10 -29.38
CA ASN A 7 19.55 27.08 -28.97
C ASN A 7 20.33 26.09 -28.10
N LYS A 8 20.32 26.27 -26.78
CA LYS A 8 20.93 25.32 -25.83
C LYS A 8 20.32 23.94 -26.10
N GLU A 9 21.17 22.96 -26.38
CA GLU A 9 20.76 21.58 -26.64
C GLU A 9 19.92 21.07 -25.47
N ARG A 10 18.68 20.64 -25.75
CA ARG A 10 17.73 20.24 -24.71
C ARG A 10 18.14 18.89 -24.14
N ILE A 11 18.55 18.87 -22.87
CA ILE A 11 18.86 17.65 -22.14
C ILE A 11 17.55 16.98 -21.70
N TRP A 12 17.25 15.82 -22.25
CA TRP A 12 15.97 15.12 -22.04
C TRP A 12 15.98 14.11 -20.88
N ASN A 13 17.15 13.82 -20.31
CA ASN A 13 17.37 12.76 -19.32
C ASN A 13 17.83 13.30 -17.96
N THR A 14 17.45 14.54 -17.62
CA THR A 14 17.89 15.21 -16.37
C THR A 14 17.50 14.44 -15.11
N ARG A 15 16.28 13.89 -15.05
CA ARG A 15 15.81 13.08 -13.91
C ARG A 15 16.61 11.80 -13.76
N ARG A 16 16.84 11.08 -14.85
CA ARG A 16 17.70 9.88 -14.88
C ARG A 16 19.09 10.16 -14.35
N HIS A 17 19.73 11.24 -14.81
CA HIS A 17 21.05 11.62 -14.30
C HIS A 17 21.03 11.96 -12.80
N ALA A 18 20.01 12.70 -12.34
CA ALA A 18 19.86 13.03 -10.93
C ALA A 18 19.65 11.76 -10.06
N LYS A 19 18.81 10.82 -10.51
CA LYS A 19 18.62 9.52 -9.87
C LYS A 19 19.94 8.74 -9.80
N GLN A 20 20.66 8.66 -10.92
CA GLN A 20 21.93 7.93 -10.99
C GLN A 20 22.96 8.46 -9.99
N LEU A 21 23.11 9.79 -9.88
CA LEU A 21 24.01 10.40 -8.91
C LEU A 21 23.63 10.03 -7.47
N LYS A 22 22.34 10.10 -7.12
CA LYS A 22 21.83 9.71 -5.81
C LYS A 22 22.10 8.24 -5.50
N VAL A 23 21.78 7.34 -6.44
CA VAL A 23 22.01 5.90 -6.31
C VAL A 23 23.49 5.57 -6.15
N ASP A 24 24.38 6.19 -6.95
CA ASP A 24 25.83 5.97 -6.83
C ASP A 24 26.39 6.47 -5.50
N MET A 25 25.86 7.57 -4.97
CA MET A 25 26.19 8.02 -3.62
C MET A 25 25.67 7.10 -2.52
N ALA A 26 24.56 6.39 -2.73
CA ALA A 26 24.03 5.46 -1.73
C ALA A 26 24.74 4.11 -1.74
N ARG A 27 25.24 3.65 -2.90
CA ARG A 27 25.93 2.34 -3.07
C ARG A 27 27.10 2.10 -2.13
N LYS A 28 27.74 3.14 -1.60
CA LYS A 28 28.81 3.00 -0.58
C LYS A 28 28.30 2.51 0.79
N TYR A 29 26.99 2.52 1.00
CA TYR A 29 26.33 2.08 2.23
C TYR A 29 25.42 0.86 2.00
N THR A 30 25.41 0.27 0.81
CA THR A 30 24.52 -0.85 0.46
C THR A 30 25.30 -2.05 -0.09
N ASP A 31 24.74 -3.25 0.07
CA ASP A 31 25.18 -4.46 -0.62
C ASP A 31 24.24 -4.73 -1.79
N GLY A 32 24.62 -4.24 -2.97
CA GLY A 32 23.71 -4.20 -4.12
C GLY A 32 22.47 -3.36 -3.81
N VAL A 33 21.29 -3.99 -3.88
CA VAL A 33 20.00 -3.37 -3.53
C VAL A 33 19.70 -3.41 -2.03
N VAL A 34 20.47 -4.15 -1.23
CA VAL A 34 20.18 -4.34 0.20
C VAL A 34 20.83 -3.24 1.03
N ILE A 35 20.00 -2.48 1.73
CA ILE A 35 20.43 -1.50 2.73
C ILE A 35 20.60 -2.24 4.08
N PRO A 36 21.76 -2.16 4.74
CA PRO A 36 21.91 -2.59 6.13
C PRO A 36 20.97 -1.79 7.04
N THR A 37 20.20 -2.48 7.89
CA THR A 37 19.15 -1.87 8.73
C THR A 37 19.63 -0.67 9.53
N GLN A 38 20.84 -0.72 10.11
CA GLN A 38 21.40 0.37 10.91
C GLN A 38 21.75 1.63 10.10
N ASP A 39 21.96 1.51 8.78
CA ASP A 39 22.40 2.60 7.92
C ASP A 39 21.23 3.32 7.22
N ILE A 40 19.98 2.92 7.51
CA ILE A 40 18.79 3.43 6.82
C ILE A 40 18.68 4.96 6.85
N ILE A 41 18.92 5.60 8.01
CA ILE A 41 18.85 7.06 8.14
C ILE A 41 19.86 7.73 7.22
N LYS A 42 21.08 7.18 7.16
CA LYS A 42 22.15 7.72 6.31
C LYS A 42 21.80 7.59 4.83
N VAL A 43 21.18 6.47 4.45
CA VAL A 43 20.72 6.23 3.07
C VAL A 43 19.55 7.16 2.72
N LEU A 44 18.58 7.36 3.62
CA LEU A 44 17.47 8.31 3.41
C LEU A 44 17.98 9.74 3.19
N GLU A 45 18.92 10.21 4.02
CA GLU A 45 19.58 11.51 3.86
C GLU A 45 20.44 11.64 2.59
N THR A 46 20.77 10.52 1.94
CA THR A 46 21.54 10.49 0.69
C THR A 46 20.62 10.46 -0.55
N LEU A 47 19.53 9.70 -0.49
CA LEU A 47 18.62 9.48 -1.61
C LEU A 47 17.53 10.55 -1.72
N ILE A 48 17.06 11.08 -0.59
CA ILE A 48 16.04 12.12 -0.56
C ILE A 48 16.73 13.48 -0.59
N THR A 49 16.17 14.42 -1.35
CA THR A 49 16.61 15.83 -1.35
C THR A 49 15.54 16.75 -0.78
N PRO A 50 15.93 17.91 -0.20
CA PRO A 50 14.97 18.91 0.21
C PRO A 50 13.99 19.29 -0.89
N GLY A 51 12.71 19.43 -0.55
CA GLY A 51 11.66 19.70 -1.54
C GLY A 51 11.17 18.48 -2.33
N ASP A 52 11.76 17.29 -2.13
CA ASP A 52 11.33 16.09 -2.84
C ASP A 52 9.87 15.76 -2.52
N ARG A 53 9.19 15.24 -3.55
CA ARG A 53 7.89 14.63 -3.38
C ARG A 53 8.03 13.21 -2.88
N VAL A 54 7.61 12.94 -1.65
CA VAL A 54 7.77 11.64 -1.01
C VAL A 54 6.40 11.00 -0.83
N VAL A 55 6.20 9.83 -1.42
CA VAL A 55 5.11 8.93 -1.05
C VAL A 55 5.63 8.04 0.07
N LEU A 56 4.96 8.11 1.22
CA LEU A 56 5.20 7.23 2.36
C LEU A 56 3.97 6.36 2.52
N GLU A 57 4.15 5.05 2.45
CA GLU A 57 3.05 4.10 2.54
C GLU A 57 2.45 4.09 3.94
N GLY A 58 1.26 4.67 4.03
CA GLY A 58 0.33 4.54 5.15
C GLY A 58 -1.04 4.21 4.60
N ASN A 59 -1.22 2.96 4.17
CA ASN A 59 -2.46 2.49 3.56
C ASN A 59 -3.55 2.36 4.63
N ASN A 60 -4.71 1.85 4.24
CA ASN A 60 -5.78 1.53 5.18
C ASN A 60 -5.35 0.51 6.25
N GLN A 61 -4.44 -0.42 5.92
CA GLN A 61 -4.02 -1.46 6.86
C GLN A 61 -2.50 -1.48 7.00
N LYS A 62 -1.74 -1.71 5.92
CA LYS A 62 -0.28 -1.79 5.94
C LYS A 62 0.38 -0.42 6.09
N GLN A 63 1.35 -0.33 7.00
CA GLN A 63 2.16 0.86 7.23
C GLN A 63 3.65 0.53 7.03
N ALA A 64 4.37 1.36 6.29
CA ALA A 64 5.84 1.33 6.26
C ALA A 64 6.42 1.98 7.53
N ASP A 65 6.13 1.40 8.70
CA ASP A 65 6.38 2.03 10.00
C ASP A 65 7.86 2.16 10.37
N PHE A 66 8.73 1.27 9.86
CA PHE A 66 10.17 1.38 10.07
C PHE A 66 10.76 2.52 9.25
N LEU A 67 10.37 2.64 7.98
CA LEU A 67 10.78 3.76 7.12
C LEU A 67 10.21 5.09 7.61
N SER A 68 8.95 5.13 8.09
CA SER A 68 8.35 6.35 8.62
C SER A 68 9.04 6.83 9.89
N ARG A 69 9.32 5.93 10.84
CA ARG A 69 10.08 6.24 12.07
C ARG A 69 11.50 6.69 11.74
N SER A 70 12.16 6.02 10.81
CA SER A 70 13.52 6.36 10.38
C SER A 70 13.58 7.73 9.70
N LEU A 71 12.62 8.04 8.82
CA LEU A 71 12.51 9.34 8.18
C LEU A 71 12.31 10.46 9.20
N ALA A 72 11.48 10.24 10.22
CA ALA A 72 11.25 11.21 11.29
C ALA A 72 12.50 11.48 12.17
N GLN A 73 13.50 10.59 12.14
CA GLN A 73 14.77 10.72 12.86
C GLN A 73 15.90 11.33 12.02
N THR A 74 15.65 11.64 10.73
CA THR A 74 16.63 12.29 9.87
C THR A 74 16.92 13.72 10.32
N ASN A 75 18.09 14.25 9.96
CA ASN A 75 18.46 15.61 10.29
C ASN A 75 17.63 16.62 9.46
N ALA A 76 16.83 17.44 10.15
CA ALA A 76 16.00 18.47 9.53
C ALA A 76 16.80 19.57 8.79
N SER A 77 18.09 19.73 9.08
CA SER A 77 18.97 20.63 8.30
C SER A 77 19.40 20.02 6.97
N VAL A 78 19.23 18.71 6.79
CA VAL A 78 19.59 17.95 5.58
C VAL A 78 18.33 17.62 4.76
N LEU A 79 17.26 17.20 5.42
CA LEU A 79 15.97 16.90 4.80
C LEU A 79 14.89 17.84 5.35
N HIS A 80 14.38 18.71 4.50
CA HIS A 80 13.33 19.67 4.84
C HIS A 80 12.44 19.97 3.64
N ASP A 81 11.31 20.64 3.88
CA ASP A 81 10.33 21.06 2.87
C ASP A 81 9.79 19.93 1.97
N LEU A 82 9.77 18.69 2.49
CA LEU A 82 9.26 17.53 1.76
C LEU A 82 7.76 17.68 1.46
N HIS A 83 7.34 17.25 0.28
CA HIS A 83 5.95 17.31 -0.13
C HIS A 83 5.36 15.90 -0.27
N MET A 84 4.26 15.61 0.41
CA MET A 84 3.75 14.23 0.53
C MET A 84 2.79 13.80 -0.60
N ILE A 85 3.11 14.01 -1.90
CA ILE A 85 2.24 13.71 -3.08
C ILE A 85 3.05 13.57 -4.40
N MET A 86 2.70 12.66 -5.35
CA MET A 86 3.32 12.41 -6.70
C MET A 86 4.85 12.19 -6.68
N PRO A 87 5.36 10.95 -6.66
CA PRO A 87 6.64 10.65 -6.03
C PRO A 87 7.89 10.95 -6.87
N ASN A 88 8.80 11.72 -6.30
CA ASN A 88 10.23 11.58 -6.53
C ASN A 88 10.80 10.37 -5.76
N VAL A 89 10.18 10.03 -4.63
CA VAL A 89 10.57 8.93 -3.75
C VAL A 89 9.33 8.18 -3.31
N VAL A 90 9.37 6.85 -3.27
CA VAL A 90 8.35 5.97 -2.69
C VAL A 90 8.99 5.15 -1.59
N LEU A 91 8.41 5.20 -0.40
CA LEU A 91 8.77 4.42 0.77
C LEU A 91 7.63 3.44 1.04
N SER A 92 7.85 2.15 0.77
CA SER A 92 6.81 1.11 0.80
C SER A 92 7.21 -0.08 1.69
N ALA A 93 6.29 -1.03 1.90
CA ALA A 93 6.49 -2.23 2.71
C ALA A 93 6.04 -3.52 2.01
N GLY A 94 6.79 -4.59 2.21
CA GLY A 94 6.47 -5.96 1.79
C GLY A 94 6.75 -6.98 2.90
N PHE A 95 6.27 -8.22 2.73
CA PHE A 95 6.61 -9.29 3.67
C PHE A 95 8.04 -9.77 3.45
N MET A 96 8.40 -10.06 2.21
CA MET A 96 9.70 -10.64 1.87
C MET A 96 10.30 -9.92 0.66
N ALA A 97 11.63 -9.87 0.60
CA ALA A 97 12.36 -9.56 -0.63
C ALA A 97 13.45 -10.59 -0.89
N ASP A 98 13.82 -10.78 -2.15
CA ASP A 98 15.09 -11.41 -2.50
C ASP A 98 16.22 -10.37 -2.62
N ARG A 99 17.45 -10.84 -2.84
CA ARG A 99 18.63 -9.97 -3.06
C ARG A 99 18.64 -9.25 -4.41
N HIS A 100 17.69 -9.51 -5.30
CA HIS A 100 17.51 -8.77 -6.55
C HIS A 100 16.53 -7.60 -6.38
N GLY A 101 15.71 -7.59 -5.33
CA GLY A 101 14.71 -6.58 -5.05
C GLY A 101 13.29 -6.98 -5.48
N ASN A 102 13.05 -8.25 -5.81
CA ASN A 102 11.69 -8.75 -6.01
C ASN A 102 10.97 -8.77 -4.67
N ILE A 103 9.74 -8.26 -4.63
CA ILE A 103 8.98 -8.12 -3.37
C ILE A 103 7.75 -9.02 -3.40
N TYR A 104 7.57 -9.74 -2.30
CA TYR A 104 6.31 -10.37 -1.96
C TYR A 104 5.53 -9.48 -0.99
N THR A 105 4.41 -8.91 -1.43
CA THR A 105 3.50 -8.06 -0.62
C THR A 105 2.29 -8.83 -0.09
N GLY A 106 1.98 -10.00 -0.65
CA GLY A 106 1.07 -10.97 -0.04
C GLY A 106 -0.38 -10.50 0.08
N PRO A 107 -1.11 -10.90 1.13
CA PRO A 107 -2.47 -10.40 1.40
C PRO A 107 -2.54 -8.88 1.64
N SER A 108 -1.39 -8.24 1.87
CA SER A 108 -1.26 -6.80 2.12
C SER A 108 -0.66 -6.08 0.91
N THR A 109 -0.94 -6.52 -0.32
CA THR A 109 -0.55 -5.78 -1.54
C THR A 109 -1.08 -4.35 -1.53
N GLU A 110 -2.37 -4.16 -1.20
CA GLU A 110 -3.02 -2.85 -1.04
C GLU A 110 -2.62 -1.86 -2.16
N ASP A 111 -2.09 -0.70 -1.79
CA ASP A 111 -1.82 0.38 -2.73
C ASP A 111 -0.42 0.30 -3.34
N SER A 112 0.46 -0.60 -2.87
CA SER A 112 1.90 -0.59 -3.26
C SER A 112 2.14 -0.59 -4.76
N PRO A 113 1.45 -1.42 -5.59
CA PRO A 113 1.66 -1.37 -7.04
C PRO A 113 1.37 0.02 -7.62
N ALA A 114 0.27 0.65 -7.19
CA ALA A 114 -0.15 1.98 -7.66
C ALA A 114 0.73 3.11 -7.13
N LEU A 115 1.36 2.93 -5.97
CA LEU A 115 2.31 3.90 -5.39
C LEU A 115 3.69 3.78 -6.03
N ILE A 116 4.17 2.55 -6.27
CA ILE A 116 5.52 2.25 -6.77
C ILE A 116 5.66 2.53 -8.26
N GLU A 117 4.70 2.08 -9.08
CA GLU A 117 4.78 2.15 -10.54
C GLU A 117 5.08 3.58 -11.05
N PRO A 118 4.38 4.64 -10.60
CA PRO A 118 4.66 6.00 -11.07
C PRO A 118 6.09 6.45 -10.78
N ALA A 119 6.71 6.06 -9.67
CA ALA A 119 8.09 6.40 -9.36
C ALA A 119 9.08 5.57 -10.19
N ALA A 120 8.86 4.26 -10.26
CA ALA A 120 9.71 3.32 -11.00
C ALA A 120 9.89 3.75 -12.47
N PHE A 121 8.81 4.21 -13.11
CA PHE A 121 8.80 4.60 -14.52
C PHE A 121 8.99 6.10 -14.78
N SER A 122 9.32 6.90 -13.76
CA SER A 122 9.56 8.35 -13.92
C SER A 122 10.94 8.82 -13.42
N ASP A 123 11.88 7.88 -13.33
CA ASP A 123 13.22 8.05 -12.74
C ASP A 123 13.13 8.52 -11.25
N GLY A 124 12.11 8.08 -10.52
CA GLY A 124 12.01 8.22 -9.06
C GLY A 124 12.78 7.12 -8.33
N ILE A 125 12.84 7.22 -7.00
CA ILE A 125 13.54 6.26 -6.13
C ILE A 125 12.53 5.44 -5.33
N VAL A 126 12.64 4.11 -5.36
CA VAL A 126 11.75 3.20 -4.63
C VAL A 126 12.54 2.43 -3.57
N ILE A 127 12.16 2.60 -2.30
CA ILE A 127 12.73 1.88 -1.17
C ILE A 127 11.62 1.07 -0.50
N VAL A 128 11.85 -0.23 -0.34
CA VAL A 128 10.86 -1.14 0.25
C VAL A 128 11.43 -1.77 1.53
N GLN A 129 10.80 -1.51 2.68
CA GLN A 129 11.10 -2.31 3.87
C GLN A 129 10.46 -3.69 3.77
N VAL A 130 11.15 -4.72 4.25
CA VAL A 130 10.63 -6.09 4.30
C VAL A 130 10.84 -6.71 5.67
N ASN A 131 9.98 -7.67 6.03
CA ASN A 131 10.12 -8.40 7.29
C ASN A 131 11.27 -9.40 7.20
N GLU A 132 11.49 -9.97 6.02
CA GLU A 132 12.48 -11.02 5.78
C GLU A 132 13.17 -10.81 4.42
N LEU A 133 14.47 -11.09 4.39
CA LEU A 133 15.27 -11.14 3.17
C LEU A 133 15.64 -12.60 2.90
N VAL A 134 15.35 -13.08 1.70
CA VAL A 134 15.76 -14.40 1.21
C VAL A 134 16.86 -14.27 0.15
N ASP A 135 17.58 -15.36 -0.10
CA ASP A 135 18.70 -15.33 -1.05
C ASP A 135 18.24 -15.48 -2.50
N ASP A 136 17.28 -16.37 -2.80
CA ASP A 136 16.79 -16.65 -4.16
C ASP A 136 15.31 -16.30 -4.32
N VAL A 137 14.92 -15.90 -5.54
CA VAL A 137 13.53 -15.59 -5.90
C VAL A 137 12.59 -16.79 -5.71
N GLN A 138 13.10 -18.02 -5.78
CA GLN A 138 12.33 -19.26 -5.56
C GLN A 138 11.82 -19.41 -4.12
N ASP A 139 12.46 -18.74 -3.17
CA ASP A 139 12.04 -18.73 -1.77
C ASP A 139 10.92 -17.70 -1.52
N LEU A 140 10.61 -16.84 -2.50
CA LEU A 140 9.44 -15.97 -2.44
C LEU A 140 8.17 -16.77 -2.82
N PRO A 141 7.08 -16.67 -2.04
CA PRO A 141 5.82 -17.32 -2.38
C PRO A 141 5.26 -16.91 -3.76
N ARG A 142 5.48 -15.64 -4.13
CA ARG A 142 5.25 -15.06 -5.46
C ARG A 142 5.96 -13.70 -5.54
N VAL A 143 6.11 -13.18 -6.75
CA VAL A 143 6.57 -11.81 -6.98
C VAL A 143 5.36 -10.91 -7.20
N ASP A 144 5.13 -9.94 -6.31
CA ASP A 144 4.09 -8.93 -6.43
C ASP A 144 4.63 -7.64 -7.07
N ILE A 145 5.83 -7.21 -6.66
CA ILE A 145 6.54 -6.09 -7.27
C ILE A 145 7.85 -6.62 -7.86
N PRO A 146 8.09 -6.49 -9.17
CA PRO A 146 9.30 -6.98 -9.78
C PRO A 146 10.52 -6.14 -9.37
N ALA A 147 11.68 -6.78 -9.27
CA ALA A 147 12.96 -6.16 -8.92
C ALA A 147 13.29 -4.91 -9.73
N SER A 148 12.92 -4.86 -11.01
CA SER A 148 13.19 -3.72 -11.89
C SER A 148 12.45 -2.43 -11.49
N TRP A 149 11.47 -2.51 -10.58
CA TRP A 149 10.75 -1.35 -10.06
C TRP A 149 11.31 -0.85 -8.73
N VAL A 150 12.19 -1.61 -8.10
CA VAL A 150 12.70 -1.36 -6.76
C VAL A 150 14.17 -0.95 -6.86
N ASP A 151 14.53 0.17 -6.23
CA ASP A 151 15.94 0.59 -6.17
C ASP A 151 16.66 -0.06 -4.99
N PHE A 152 15.99 -0.13 -3.83
CA PHE A 152 16.56 -0.69 -2.62
C PHE A 152 15.53 -1.40 -1.74
N VAL A 153 16.01 -2.38 -0.99
CA VAL A 153 15.28 -3.08 0.06
C VAL A 153 15.99 -2.94 1.40
N VAL A 154 15.24 -2.99 2.51
CA VAL A 154 15.81 -2.99 3.86
C VAL A 154 15.04 -3.96 4.74
N VAL A 155 15.73 -4.79 5.51
CA VAL A 155 15.06 -5.61 6.53
C VAL A 155 14.67 -4.69 7.69
N ALA A 156 13.39 -4.62 7.99
CA ALA A 156 12.86 -3.80 9.07
C ALA A 156 13.28 -4.33 10.45
N ASP A 157 13.28 -3.46 11.45
CA ASP A 157 13.59 -3.81 12.84
C ASP A 157 12.56 -4.76 13.49
N LYS A 158 11.36 -4.81 12.93
CA LYS A 158 10.25 -5.70 13.29
C LYS A 158 9.30 -5.83 12.10
N PRO A 159 8.37 -6.80 12.11
CA PRO A 159 7.34 -6.88 11.09
C PRO A 159 6.56 -5.57 10.94
N PHE A 160 6.27 -5.18 9.70
CA PHE A 160 5.55 -3.94 9.42
C PHE A 160 4.17 -3.94 10.11
N TYR A 161 3.74 -2.76 10.57
CA TYR A 161 2.46 -2.63 11.27
C TYR A 161 1.26 -2.83 10.33
N ILE A 162 0.26 -3.58 10.80
CA ILE A 162 -1.03 -3.79 10.12
C ILE A 162 -2.16 -3.35 11.04
N GLU A 163 -2.98 -2.42 10.56
CA GLU A 163 -4.18 -1.99 11.26
C GLU A 163 -5.39 -2.88 10.89
N PRO A 164 -6.15 -3.43 11.87
CA PRO A 164 -7.38 -4.17 11.61
C PRO A 164 -8.55 -3.21 11.32
N LEU A 165 -8.36 -2.24 10.43
CA LEU A 165 -9.21 -1.07 10.25
C LEU A 165 -10.70 -1.45 10.09
N PHE A 166 -10.98 -2.44 9.24
CA PHE A 166 -12.33 -2.87 8.88
C PHE A 166 -12.98 -3.86 9.86
N THR A 167 -12.23 -4.41 10.82
CA THR A 167 -12.77 -5.43 11.74
C THR A 167 -13.73 -4.80 12.73
N ARG A 168 -14.94 -5.35 12.86
CA ARG A 168 -15.97 -4.87 13.80
C ARG A 168 -16.36 -5.99 14.76
N ASP A 169 -16.21 -5.73 16.06
CA ASP A 169 -16.64 -6.64 17.11
C ASP A 169 -18.19 -6.67 17.17
N PRO A 170 -18.83 -7.80 16.81
CA PRO A 170 -20.29 -7.88 16.71
C PRO A 170 -21.02 -7.57 18.01
N LYS A 171 -20.37 -7.66 19.18
CA LYS A 171 -21.01 -7.36 20.48
C LYS A 171 -21.48 -5.91 20.60
N HIS A 172 -20.94 -5.01 19.80
CA HIS A 172 -21.32 -3.59 19.80
C HIS A 172 -22.43 -3.26 18.80
N ILE A 173 -22.94 -4.25 18.07
CA ILE A 173 -24.08 -4.05 17.18
C ILE A 173 -25.35 -3.92 18.02
N LYS A 174 -26.02 -2.77 17.89
CA LYS A 174 -27.26 -2.44 18.61
C LYS A 174 -28.48 -2.79 17.77
N SER A 175 -29.64 -2.91 18.42
CA SER A 175 -30.91 -3.20 17.74
C SER A 175 -31.28 -2.17 16.65
N VAL A 176 -30.86 -0.91 16.80
CA VAL A 176 -31.06 0.12 15.77
C VAL A 176 -30.29 -0.19 14.48
N HIS A 177 -29.07 -0.74 14.59
CA HIS A 177 -28.31 -1.17 13.42
C HIS A 177 -28.99 -2.34 12.72
N VAL A 178 -29.52 -3.31 13.51
CA VAL A 178 -30.27 -4.46 12.98
C VAL A 178 -31.54 -4.01 12.26
N LEU A 179 -32.29 -3.08 12.84
CA LEU A 179 -33.48 -2.50 12.19
C LEU A 179 -33.13 -1.86 10.85
N MET A 180 -32.10 -1.01 10.81
CA MET A 180 -31.63 -0.38 9.58
C MET A 180 -31.15 -1.42 8.56
N ALA A 181 -30.49 -2.48 9.02
CA ALA A 181 -30.02 -3.57 8.16
C ALA A 181 -31.18 -4.34 7.52
N MET A 182 -32.25 -4.65 8.27
CA MET A 182 -33.45 -5.29 7.72
C MET A 182 -34.11 -4.40 6.66
N MET A 183 -34.17 -3.08 6.91
CA MET A 183 -34.69 -2.11 5.95
C MET A 183 -33.83 -2.03 4.68
N ALA A 184 -32.50 -2.08 4.82
CA ALA A 184 -31.59 -2.10 3.67
C ALA A 184 -31.80 -3.36 2.82
N ILE A 185 -31.84 -4.54 3.43
CA ILE A 185 -32.03 -5.82 2.72
C ILE A 185 -33.37 -5.82 1.98
N ARG A 186 -34.48 -5.53 2.68
CA ARG A 186 -35.84 -5.63 2.10
C ARG A 186 -36.17 -4.46 1.19
N GLY A 187 -35.88 -3.24 1.64
CA GLY A 187 -36.31 -1.99 1.01
C GLY A 187 -35.40 -1.53 -0.12
N ILE A 188 -34.15 -2.00 -0.15
CA ILE A 188 -33.16 -1.62 -1.16
C ILE A 188 -32.67 -2.85 -1.92
N TYR A 189 -32.04 -3.82 -1.24
CA TYR A 189 -31.34 -4.90 -1.94
C TYR A 189 -32.30 -5.79 -2.72
N GLU A 190 -33.37 -6.25 -2.07
CA GLU A 190 -34.42 -7.03 -2.72
C GLU A 190 -35.20 -6.19 -3.74
N ARG A 191 -35.70 -5.01 -3.33
CA ARG A 191 -36.53 -4.15 -4.20
C ARG A 191 -35.85 -3.81 -5.53
N HIS A 192 -34.54 -3.61 -5.51
CA HIS A 192 -33.76 -3.25 -6.70
C HIS A 192 -32.91 -4.39 -7.25
N ASN A 193 -33.12 -5.61 -6.75
CA ASN A 193 -32.40 -6.82 -7.18
C ASN A 193 -30.88 -6.61 -7.22
N VAL A 194 -30.30 -6.06 -6.15
CA VAL A 194 -28.88 -5.68 -6.07
C VAL A 194 -28.01 -6.93 -6.17
N GLN A 195 -27.25 -7.06 -7.25
CA GLN A 195 -26.39 -8.22 -7.51
C GLN A 195 -24.99 -8.05 -6.92
N SER A 196 -24.47 -6.83 -6.93
CA SER A 196 -23.10 -6.52 -6.55
C SER A 196 -23.03 -5.24 -5.73
N LEU A 197 -22.16 -5.19 -4.73
CA LEU A 197 -22.07 -4.07 -3.79
C LEU A 197 -20.71 -3.96 -3.09
N ASN A 198 -20.49 -2.79 -2.51
CA ASN A 198 -19.48 -2.52 -1.49
C ASN A 198 -20.20 -2.10 -0.21
N HIS A 199 -19.64 -2.46 0.93
CA HIS A 199 -20.04 -1.91 2.22
C HIS A 199 -18.99 -0.92 2.70
N GLY A 200 -19.44 0.31 2.96
CA GLY A 200 -18.65 1.26 3.74
C GLY A 200 -18.37 0.71 5.14
N ILE A 201 -17.30 1.19 5.74
CA ILE A 201 -16.86 0.77 7.07
C ILE A 201 -17.84 1.19 8.18
N GLY A 202 -18.21 0.28 9.09
CA GLY A 202 -19.01 0.62 10.27
C GLY A 202 -19.91 -0.50 10.79
N PHE A 203 -20.53 -0.27 11.96
CA PHE A 203 -21.47 -1.23 12.56
C PHE A 203 -22.79 -1.37 11.80
N ASN A 204 -23.20 -0.34 11.04
CA ASN A 204 -24.44 -0.37 10.26
C ASN A 204 -24.39 -1.44 9.15
N THR A 205 -23.31 -1.46 8.39
CA THR A 205 -23.09 -2.43 7.30
C THR A 205 -22.67 -3.79 7.82
N ALA A 206 -21.87 -3.86 8.90
CA ALA A 206 -21.58 -5.13 9.58
C ALA A 206 -22.86 -5.84 10.07
N ALA A 207 -23.87 -5.08 10.52
CA ALA A 207 -25.17 -5.66 10.88
C ALA A 207 -25.89 -6.26 9.67
N ILE A 208 -25.77 -5.65 8.48
CA ILE A 208 -26.31 -6.21 7.23
C ILE A 208 -25.65 -7.56 6.93
N GLU A 209 -24.32 -7.60 6.93
CA GLU A 209 -23.54 -8.81 6.64
C GLU A 209 -23.97 -10.00 7.52
N LEU A 210 -24.12 -9.76 8.81
CA LEU A 210 -24.47 -10.80 9.79
C LEU A 210 -25.92 -11.29 9.72
N ILE A 211 -26.86 -10.48 9.18
CA ILE A 211 -28.27 -10.89 9.09
C ILE A 211 -28.69 -11.34 7.69
N LEU A 212 -27.82 -11.24 6.68
CA LEU A 212 -28.03 -11.91 5.38
C LEU A 212 -28.36 -13.41 5.54
N PRO A 213 -27.60 -14.22 6.31
CA PRO A 213 -27.88 -15.64 6.46
C PRO A 213 -29.08 -15.98 7.35
N THR A 214 -29.74 -14.98 7.96
CA THR A 214 -30.92 -15.19 8.82
C THR A 214 -32.14 -14.47 8.25
N TYR A 215 -32.17 -13.14 8.33
CA TYR A 215 -33.27 -12.34 7.80
C TYR A 215 -33.33 -12.42 6.27
N GLY A 216 -32.20 -12.35 5.56
CA GLY A 216 -32.17 -12.55 4.10
C GLY A 216 -32.65 -13.94 3.68
N GLU A 217 -32.27 -14.97 4.42
CA GLU A 217 -32.76 -16.35 4.22
C GLU A 217 -34.27 -16.47 4.48
N SER A 218 -34.80 -15.81 5.52
CA SER A 218 -36.24 -15.82 5.81
C SER A 218 -37.10 -15.22 4.69
N LEU A 219 -36.49 -14.38 3.85
CA LEU A 219 -37.10 -13.80 2.65
C LEU A 219 -36.83 -14.64 1.37
N GLY A 220 -36.09 -15.74 1.49
CA GLY A 220 -35.70 -16.61 0.38
C GLY A 220 -34.79 -15.92 -0.64
N LEU A 221 -33.88 -15.05 -0.17
CA LEU A 221 -33.04 -14.20 -1.02
C LEU A 221 -31.64 -14.77 -1.31
N LYS A 222 -31.27 -15.90 -0.72
CA LYS A 222 -29.99 -16.58 -1.00
C LYS A 222 -29.81 -16.81 -2.49
N GLY A 223 -28.64 -16.46 -3.01
CA GLY A 223 -28.32 -16.55 -4.43
C GLY A 223 -29.10 -15.58 -5.35
N LYS A 224 -30.00 -14.73 -4.82
CA LYS A 224 -30.77 -13.76 -5.62
C LYS A 224 -30.21 -12.35 -5.56
N ILE A 225 -29.57 -11.97 -4.45
CA ILE A 225 -28.94 -10.67 -4.24
C ILE A 225 -27.52 -10.83 -3.68
N CYS A 226 -26.73 -9.76 -3.66
CA CYS A 226 -25.45 -9.68 -2.94
C CYS A 226 -24.46 -10.81 -3.27
N ARG A 227 -24.33 -11.16 -4.56
CA ARG A 227 -23.49 -12.27 -5.02
C ARG A 227 -22.03 -11.86 -5.23
N ASN A 228 -21.79 -10.61 -5.61
CA ASN A 228 -20.45 -10.12 -5.96
C ASN A 228 -20.07 -8.91 -5.09
N TRP A 229 -18.88 -8.96 -4.47
CA TRP A 229 -18.45 -7.97 -3.50
C TRP A 229 -17.13 -7.35 -3.90
N THR A 230 -17.06 -6.02 -3.83
CA THR A 230 -15.79 -5.27 -3.81
C THR A 230 -15.55 -4.85 -2.37
N LEU A 231 -14.98 -5.73 -1.55
CA LEU A 231 -14.92 -5.55 -0.10
C LEU A 231 -13.60 -6.04 0.48
N ASN A 232 -13.15 -5.41 1.56
CA ASN A 232 -12.14 -6.00 2.43
C ASN A 232 -12.67 -7.33 3.02
N PRO A 233 -11.79 -8.24 3.45
CA PRO A 233 -12.19 -9.52 4.03
C PRO A 233 -12.74 -9.32 5.45
N HIS A 234 -13.96 -8.78 5.55
CA HIS A 234 -14.63 -8.52 6.82
C HIS A 234 -14.89 -9.84 7.55
N PRO A 235 -14.46 -9.98 8.82
CA PRO A 235 -14.83 -11.14 9.63
C PRO A 235 -16.35 -11.30 9.80
N THR A 236 -17.09 -10.19 9.75
CA THR A 236 -18.56 -10.16 9.85
C THR A 236 -19.27 -10.73 8.62
N LEU A 237 -18.57 -10.89 7.49
CA LEU A 237 -19.11 -11.52 6.28
C LEU A 237 -18.94 -13.04 6.28
N ILE A 238 -18.11 -13.61 7.17
CA ILE A 238 -17.85 -15.06 7.24
C ILE A 238 -19.16 -15.88 7.25
N PRO A 239 -20.17 -15.58 8.11
CA PRO A 239 -21.39 -16.38 8.13
C PRO A 239 -22.15 -16.36 6.79
N ALA A 240 -22.14 -15.24 6.07
CA ALA A 240 -22.78 -15.16 4.75
C ALA A 240 -22.03 -15.98 3.70
N ILE A 241 -20.69 -15.99 3.75
CA ILE A 241 -19.85 -16.83 2.88
C ILE A 241 -20.13 -18.31 3.13
N GLU A 242 -20.10 -18.75 4.39
CA GLU A 242 -20.31 -20.16 4.76
C GLU A 242 -21.70 -20.67 4.40
N THR A 243 -22.71 -19.79 4.33
CA THR A 243 -24.08 -20.17 3.99
C THR A 243 -24.36 -20.21 2.48
N GLY A 244 -23.43 -19.74 1.65
CA GLY A 244 -23.62 -19.55 0.19
C GLY A 244 -24.62 -18.46 -0.17
#